data_AF-A0A520A2J7-F1
#
_entry.id   AF-A0A520A2J7-F1
#
_cell.length_a   1.000
_cell.length_b   1.000
_cell.length_c   1.000
_cell.angle_alpha   90.00
_cell.angle_beta   90.00
_cell.angle_gamma   90.00
#
_symmetry.space_group_name_H-M   'P 1'
#
loop_
_entity.id
_entity.type
_entity.pdbx_description
1 polymer ?
#
loop_
_entity_poly.entity_id
_entity_poly.type
_entity_poly.pdbx_seq_one_letter_code
_entity_poly.pdbx_strand_id
1 'polypeptide(L)'
;MKKLGKNMINMPAFPSKQRGVVLIIGLIMLLLLTVIGMAAVRGTSMQEQMAGNMRDHNLAFQSAEAALRAGEEVLNGVSLPSFSGTVTGYYTDLNQASPYHPRPNTWTAANWNAWSVQLAANTISQIAVNQQPRYVIERLSVPASSFNQGSCIDFECKAKVPDPIYYRITSRGIGGTTDSEVMVQSTFADKN
;
A
#
# COMPACT_ATOMS: atom_id res chain seq x y z
N MET A 1 -65.11 33.67 84.86
CA MET A 1 -63.93 33.56 83.98
C MET A 1 -63.50 32.10 83.88
N LYS A 2 -63.65 31.45 82.71
CA LYS A 2 -63.00 30.15 82.44
C LYS A 2 -62.69 30.03 80.93
N LYS A 3 -61.39 29.82 80.69
CA LYS A 3 -60.56 29.74 79.48
C LYS A 3 -61.25 29.32 78.15
N LEU A 4 -60.97 30.10 77.09
CA LEU A 4 -61.04 29.65 75.70
C LEU A 4 -59.83 28.73 75.38
N GLY A 5 -60.11 27.54 74.86
CA GLY A 5 -59.12 26.60 74.35
C GLY A 5 -58.65 27.00 72.95
N LYS A 6 -57.33 27.09 72.77
CA LYS A 6 -56.68 27.28 71.46
C LYS A 6 -56.54 25.91 70.79
N ASN A 7 -57.23 25.70 69.66
CA ASN A 7 -56.98 24.55 68.78
C ASN A 7 -55.80 24.88 67.86
N MET A 8 -54.67 24.19 68.07
CA MET A 8 -53.48 24.26 67.22
C MET A 8 -53.66 23.33 66.00
N ILE A 9 -53.52 23.91 64.80
CA ILE A 9 -53.52 23.18 63.52
C ILE A 9 -52.18 22.44 63.42
N ASN A 10 -52.22 21.11 63.33
CA ASN A 10 -51.03 20.27 63.17
C ASN A 10 -50.64 20.23 61.69
N MET A 11 -49.54 20.87 61.30
CA MET A 11 -48.98 20.76 59.94
C MET A 11 -48.11 19.49 59.85
N PRO A 12 -48.32 18.61 58.85
CA PRO A 12 -47.49 17.42 58.70
C PRO A 12 -46.07 17.84 58.27
N ALA A 13 -45.07 17.46 59.07
CA ALA A 13 -43.65 17.64 58.75
C ALA A 13 -43.20 16.58 57.71
N PHE A 14 -42.56 17.02 56.63
CA PHE A 14 -42.00 16.12 55.63
C PHE A 14 -40.81 15.33 56.21
N PRO A 15 -40.80 13.98 56.10
CA PRO A 15 -39.68 13.19 56.56
C PRO A 15 -38.47 13.44 55.64
N SER A 16 -37.49 14.21 56.12
CA SER A 16 -36.19 14.37 55.46
C SER A 16 -35.17 13.43 56.09
N LYS A 17 -34.87 12.32 55.41
CA LYS A 17 -33.66 11.51 55.63
C LYS A 17 -33.47 10.48 54.50
N GLN A 18 -33.06 10.95 53.33
CA GLN A 18 -32.43 10.11 52.31
C GLN A 18 -30.95 10.51 52.21
N ARG A 19 -30.10 9.89 53.03
CA ARG A 19 -28.64 10.20 53.08
C ARG A 19 -27.73 9.06 52.61
N GLY A 20 -28.27 7.96 52.08
CA GLY A 20 -27.46 6.82 51.57
C GLY A 20 -27.49 6.60 50.06
N VAL A 21 -28.60 6.95 49.40
CA VAL A 21 -28.84 6.56 47.99
C VAL A 21 -28.07 7.42 46.99
N VAL A 22 -27.72 8.67 47.35
CA VAL A 22 -27.00 9.60 46.48
C VAL A 22 -25.63 9.06 46.05
N LEU A 23 -24.88 8.40 46.95
CA LEU A 23 -23.58 7.82 46.63
C LEU A 23 -23.70 6.69 45.60
N ILE A 24 -24.71 5.83 45.74
CA ILE A 24 -24.95 4.72 44.83
C ILE A 24 -25.33 5.22 43.43
N ILE A 25 -26.24 6.20 43.36
CA ILE A 25 -26.62 6.83 42.08
C ILE A 25 -25.41 7.52 41.44
N GLY A 26 -24.60 8.23 42.23
CA GLY A 26 -23.37 8.87 41.75
C GLY A 26 -22.37 7.86 41.18
N LEU A 27 -22.18 6.72 41.84
CA LEU A 27 -21.30 5.65 41.37
C LEU A 27 -21.83 5.00 40.08
N ILE A 28 -23.14 4.76 39.99
CA ILE A 28 -23.76 4.22 38.77
C ILE A 28 -23.61 5.20 37.62
N MET A 29 -23.88 6.49 37.84
CA MET A 29 -23.71 7.51 36.80
C MET A 29 -22.25 7.62 36.35
N LEU A 30 -21.30 7.58 37.29
CA LEU A 30 -19.87 7.60 36.97
C LEU A 30 -19.48 6.37 36.15
N LEU A 31 -19.92 5.17 36.55
CA LEU A 31 -19.71 3.94 35.79
C LEU A 31 -20.25 4.06 34.36
N LEU A 32 -21.49 4.54 34.19
CA LEU A 32 -22.10 4.71 32.87
C LEU A 32 -21.30 5.67 31.99
N LEU A 33 -20.89 6.82 32.53
CA LEU A 33 -20.06 7.78 31.80
C LEU A 33 -18.71 7.19 31.39
N THR A 34 -18.07 6.39 32.25
CA THR A 34 -16.80 5.73 31.90
C THR A 34 -16.95 4.70 30.78
N VAL A 35 -18.02 3.90 30.78
CA VAL A 35 -18.28 2.90 29.73
C VAL A 35 -18.54 3.58 28.39
N ILE A 36 -19.35 4.65 28.37
CA ILE A 36 -19.61 5.44 27.17
C ILE A 36 -18.32 6.11 26.66
N GLY A 37 -17.53 6.70 27.57
CA GLY A 37 -16.25 7.32 27.24
C GLY A 37 -15.25 6.33 26.63
N MET A 38 -15.13 5.12 27.19
CA MET A 38 -14.26 4.08 26.62
C MET A 38 -14.73 3.61 25.23
N ALA A 39 -16.05 3.46 25.03
CA ALA A 39 -16.60 3.05 23.74
C ALA A 39 -16.24 4.06 22.63
N ALA A 40 -16.29 5.37 22.94
CA ALA A 40 -15.90 6.43 21.99
C ALA A 40 -14.41 6.36 21.61
N VAL A 41 -13.51 6.15 22.58
CA VAL A 41 -12.05 6.07 22.32
C VAL A 41 -11.67 4.88 21.46
N ARG A 42 -12.35 3.72 21.61
CA ARG A 42 -12.08 2.52 20.81
C ARG A 42 -12.31 2.75 19.31
N GLY A 43 -13.33 3.53 18.94
CA GLY A 43 -13.61 3.88 17.55
C GLY A 43 -12.48 4.70 16.92
N THR A 44 -11.99 5.71 17.64
CA THR A 44 -10.89 6.58 17.19
C THR A 44 -9.59 5.80 16.99
N SER A 45 -9.28 4.87 17.89
CA SER A 45 -8.06 4.05 17.80
C SER A 45 -8.05 3.17 16.54
N MET A 46 -9.19 2.57 16.18
CA MET A 46 -9.29 1.79 14.93
C MET A 46 -9.14 2.68 13.69
N GLN A 47 -9.74 3.88 13.69
CA GLN A 47 -9.62 4.83 12.58
C GLN A 47 -8.19 5.31 12.39
N GLU A 48 -7.45 5.54 13.47
CA GLU A 48 -6.04 5.92 13.44
C GLU A 48 -5.17 4.82 12.82
N GLN A 49 -5.36 3.56 13.21
CA GLN A 49 -4.63 2.43 12.63
C GLN A 49 -4.93 2.25 11.14
N MET A 50 -6.20 2.37 10.74
CA MET A 50 -6.59 2.31 9.33
C MET A 50 -5.97 3.46 8.53
N ALA A 51 -5.98 4.68 9.07
CA ALA A 51 -5.36 5.84 8.43
C ALA A 51 -3.84 5.67 8.31
N GLY A 52 -3.19 5.11 9.33
CA GLY A 52 -1.76 4.77 9.30
C GLY A 52 -1.42 3.77 8.20
N ASN A 53 -2.15 2.64 8.16
CA ASN A 53 -1.93 1.59 7.15
C ASN A 53 -2.22 2.09 5.73
N MET A 54 -3.28 2.89 5.55
CA MET A 54 -3.61 3.48 4.25
C MET A 54 -2.53 4.46 3.79
N ARG A 55 -1.98 5.27 4.71
CA ARG A 55 -0.87 6.17 4.41
C ARG A 55 0.39 5.40 4.01
N ASP A 56 0.71 4.33 4.72
CA ASP A 56 1.88 3.51 4.46
C ASP A 56 1.79 2.81 3.10
N HIS A 57 0.63 2.22 2.80
CA HIS A 57 0.33 1.63 1.49
C HIS A 57 0.39 2.65 0.35
N ASN A 58 -0.15 3.85 0.56
CA ASN A 58 -0.09 4.91 -0.46
C ASN A 58 1.36 5.35 -0.71
N LEU A 59 2.20 5.42 0.33
CA LEU A 59 3.62 5.71 0.19
C LEU A 59 4.35 4.59 -0.57
N ALA A 60 4.04 3.32 -0.26
CA ALA A 60 4.58 2.18 -0.99
C ALA A 60 4.21 2.24 -2.48
N PHE A 61 2.95 2.56 -2.79
CA PHE A 61 2.47 2.72 -4.17
C PHE A 61 3.18 3.86 -4.91
N GLN A 62 3.27 5.05 -4.30
CA GLN A 62 3.99 6.19 -4.90
C GLN A 62 5.45 5.86 -5.19
N SER A 63 6.08 5.10 -4.29
CA SER A 63 7.46 4.67 -4.45
C SER A 63 7.62 3.65 -5.57
N ALA A 64 6.70 2.70 -5.68
CA ALA A 64 6.65 1.76 -6.78
C ALA A 64 6.44 2.49 -8.12
N GLU A 65 5.57 3.50 -8.18
CA GLU A 65 5.36 4.32 -9.37
C GLU A 65 6.62 5.14 -9.74
N ALA A 66 7.32 5.70 -8.75
CA ALA A 66 8.57 6.43 -8.99
C ALA A 66 9.64 5.52 -9.64
N ALA A 67 9.81 4.30 -9.14
CA ALA A 67 10.73 3.33 -9.75
C ALA A 67 10.24 2.82 -11.11
N LEU A 68 8.92 2.71 -11.31
CA LEU A 68 8.34 2.36 -12.62
C LEU A 68 8.68 3.42 -13.66
N ARG A 69 8.46 4.71 -13.33
CA ARG A 69 8.78 5.84 -14.21
C ARG A 69 10.28 5.90 -14.54
N ALA A 70 11.15 5.60 -13.57
CA ALA A 70 12.59 5.53 -13.83
C ALA A 70 12.94 4.41 -14.84
N GLY A 71 12.27 3.26 -14.74
CA GLY A 71 12.41 2.18 -15.74
C GLY A 71 11.89 2.58 -17.13
N GLU A 72 10.78 3.33 -17.18
CA GLU A 72 10.23 3.86 -18.43
C GLU A 72 11.15 4.90 -19.08
N GLU A 73 11.81 5.74 -18.29
CA GLU A 73 12.81 6.68 -18.79
C GLU A 73 13.97 5.97 -19.49
N VAL A 74 14.41 4.82 -18.97
CA VAL A 74 15.43 3.98 -19.62
C VAL A 74 14.96 3.48 -20.98
N LEU A 75 13.69 3.06 -21.10
CA LEU A 75 13.13 2.58 -22.38
C LEU A 75 12.86 3.70 -23.38
N ASN A 76 12.61 4.94 -22.92
CA ASN A 76 12.46 6.11 -23.78
C ASN A 76 13.79 6.77 -24.15
N GLY A 77 14.91 6.27 -23.61
CA GLY A 77 16.24 6.81 -23.88
C GLY A 77 16.72 6.58 -25.32
N VAL A 78 17.70 7.36 -25.76
CA VAL A 78 18.29 7.27 -27.11
C VAL A 78 19.04 5.95 -27.33
N SER A 79 19.55 5.34 -26.25
CA SER A 79 20.27 4.06 -26.30
C SER A 79 19.73 3.13 -25.24
N LEU A 80 19.21 1.98 -25.67
CA LEU A 80 18.72 0.94 -24.78
C LEU A 80 19.89 0.10 -24.23
N PRO A 81 19.82 -0.33 -22.96
CA PRO A 81 20.81 -1.24 -22.39
C PRO A 81 20.71 -2.64 -23.01
N SER A 82 21.77 -3.44 -22.86
CA SER A 82 21.71 -4.87 -23.20
C SER A 82 20.82 -5.62 -22.21
N PHE A 83 19.75 -6.24 -22.71
CA PHE A 83 18.84 -7.09 -21.93
C PHE A 83 19.35 -8.53 -21.77
N SER A 84 20.64 -8.80 -22.00
CA SER A 84 21.21 -10.15 -21.88
C SER A 84 21.26 -10.69 -20.44
N GLY A 85 20.99 -9.86 -19.42
CA GLY A 85 21.18 -10.19 -18.00
C GLY A 85 22.60 -9.94 -17.48
N THR A 86 23.51 -9.46 -18.34
CA THR A 86 24.89 -9.09 -17.95
C THR A 86 24.92 -7.84 -17.07
N VAL A 87 23.95 -6.93 -17.25
CA VAL A 87 23.75 -5.76 -16.39
C VAL A 87 22.56 -6.05 -15.49
N THR A 88 22.75 -5.89 -14.17
CA THR A 88 21.69 -6.10 -13.19
C THR A 88 20.47 -5.23 -13.49
N GLY A 89 19.30 -5.85 -13.49
CA GLY A 89 18.03 -5.16 -13.69
C GLY A 89 17.52 -5.15 -15.13
N TYR A 90 18.32 -5.65 -16.10
CA TYR A 90 17.93 -5.75 -17.51
C TYR A 90 18.09 -7.18 -18.01
N TYR A 91 16.97 -7.88 -18.20
CA TYR A 91 16.97 -9.29 -18.57
C TYR A 91 16.13 -9.55 -19.81
N THR A 92 16.28 -10.74 -20.39
CA THR A 92 15.26 -11.34 -21.23
C THR A 92 14.12 -11.84 -20.34
N ASP A 93 13.05 -12.34 -20.93
CA ASP A 93 11.89 -12.90 -20.24
C ASP A 93 12.25 -13.62 -18.92
N LEU A 94 11.86 -13.00 -17.79
CA LEU A 94 12.13 -13.46 -16.43
C LEU A 94 11.38 -14.77 -16.12
N ASN A 95 10.41 -15.15 -16.95
CA ASN A 95 9.75 -16.45 -16.88
C ASN A 95 10.61 -17.57 -17.48
N GLN A 96 11.77 -17.29 -18.05
CA GLN A 96 12.68 -18.33 -18.52
C GLN A 96 13.93 -18.38 -17.64
N ALA A 97 14.48 -19.57 -17.45
CA ALA A 97 15.76 -19.69 -16.77
C ALA A 97 16.88 -19.18 -17.69
N SER A 98 17.82 -18.45 -17.12
CA SER A 98 18.98 -17.88 -17.79
C SER A 98 20.24 -18.16 -16.96
N PRO A 99 21.46 -18.17 -17.54
CA PRO A 99 22.69 -18.25 -16.75
C PRO A 99 22.82 -17.16 -15.68
N TYR A 100 22.14 -16.02 -15.86
CA TYR A 100 22.20 -14.87 -14.95
C TYR A 100 21.11 -14.89 -13.86
N HIS A 101 20.01 -15.60 -14.08
CA HIS A 101 18.96 -15.79 -13.08
C HIS A 101 18.22 -17.12 -13.28
N PRO A 102 18.00 -17.90 -12.21
CA PRO A 102 17.04 -18.99 -12.27
C PRO A 102 15.63 -18.40 -12.48
N ARG A 103 14.72 -19.19 -13.05
CA ARG A 103 13.30 -18.79 -13.12
C ARG A 103 12.77 -18.64 -11.68
N PRO A 104 12.37 -17.44 -11.22
CA PRO A 104 11.80 -17.29 -9.90
C PRO A 104 10.45 -18.00 -9.84
N ASN A 105 10.24 -18.77 -8.77
CA ASN A 105 8.91 -19.26 -8.38
C ASN A 105 8.09 -18.13 -7.73
N THR A 106 8.76 -17.28 -6.94
CA THR A 106 8.21 -16.08 -6.32
C THR A 106 9.28 -14.99 -6.25
N TRP A 107 8.85 -13.72 -6.23
CA TRP A 107 9.75 -12.58 -6.03
C TRP A 107 9.99 -12.37 -4.55
N THR A 108 11.14 -12.84 -4.05
CA THR A 108 11.57 -12.61 -2.66
C THR A 108 12.44 -11.36 -2.54
N ALA A 109 12.65 -10.86 -1.32
CA ALA A 109 13.57 -9.75 -1.06
C ALA A 109 15.00 -10.03 -1.59
N ALA A 110 15.46 -11.28 -1.54
CA ALA A 110 16.76 -11.67 -2.08
C ALA A 110 16.82 -11.53 -3.61
N ASN A 111 15.74 -11.89 -4.32
CA ASN A 111 15.64 -11.73 -5.76
C ASN A 111 15.67 -10.25 -6.14
N TRP A 112 14.90 -9.41 -5.43
CA TRP A 112 14.93 -7.97 -5.63
C TRP A 112 16.32 -7.39 -5.38
N ASN A 113 16.99 -7.76 -4.29
CA ASN A 113 18.31 -7.23 -3.99
C ASN A 113 19.37 -7.65 -5.02
N ALA A 114 19.27 -8.87 -5.57
CA ALA A 114 20.25 -9.39 -6.52
C ALA A 114 19.98 -8.99 -7.97
N TRP A 115 18.71 -8.84 -8.37
CA TRP A 115 18.31 -8.79 -9.77
C TRP A 115 17.59 -7.51 -10.18
N SER A 116 17.54 -6.47 -9.35
CA SER A 116 16.86 -5.23 -9.72
C SER A 116 17.77 -4.01 -9.53
N VAL A 117 17.42 -2.93 -10.21
CA VAL A 117 18.04 -1.63 -10.01
C VAL A 117 17.33 -0.92 -8.86
N GLN A 118 18.09 -0.47 -7.87
CA GLN A 118 17.59 0.40 -6.80
C GLN A 118 17.69 1.86 -7.24
N LEU A 119 16.65 2.65 -6.98
CA LEU A 119 16.73 4.10 -7.14
C LEU A 119 17.78 4.71 -6.19
N ALA A 120 18.23 5.91 -6.54
CA ALA A 120 19.23 6.62 -5.77
C ALA A 120 18.77 6.82 -4.31
N ALA A 121 19.76 6.94 -3.41
CA ALA A 121 19.49 7.28 -2.02
C ALA A 121 18.65 8.56 -1.92
N ASN A 122 17.63 8.53 -1.06
CA ASN A 122 16.75 9.66 -0.79
C ASN A 122 15.89 10.15 -1.98
N THR A 123 15.68 9.33 -3.02
CA THR A 123 14.67 9.67 -4.05
C THR A 123 13.29 9.83 -3.42
N ILE A 124 12.94 8.98 -2.45
CA ILE A 124 11.77 9.16 -1.58
C ILE A 124 12.27 9.44 -0.16
N SER A 125 12.01 10.65 0.34
CA SER A 125 12.53 11.15 1.64
C SER A 125 11.92 10.47 2.87
N GLN A 126 10.78 9.79 2.71
CA GLN A 126 10.04 9.12 3.77
C GLN A 126 10.41 7.64 3.92
N ILE A 127 11.42 7.15 3.18
CA ILE A 127 11.82 5.75 3.13
C ILE A 127 13.32 5.64 3.46
N ALA A 128 13.69 4.58 4.18
CA ALA A 128 15.08 4.30 4.50
C ALA A 128 15.95 4.18 3.23
N VAL A 129 17.19 4.65 3.30
CA VAL A 129 18.13 4.67 2.16
C VAL A 129 18.33 3.29 1.53
N ASN A 130 18.33 2.23 2.34
CA ASN A 130 18.52 0.84 1.87
C ASN A 130 17.22 0.17 1.38
N GLN A 131 16.08 0.84 1.52
CA GLN A 131 14.76 0.36 1.13
C GLN A 131 14.15 1.23 0.01
N GLN A 132 14.97 2.05 -0.66
CA GLN A 132 14.52 2.83 -1.81
C GLN A 132 13.92 1.88 -2.87
N PRO A 133 12.91 2.36 -3.62
CA PRO A 133 12.17 1.52 -4.53
C PRO A 133 13.06 1.00 -5.65
N ARG A 134 12.67 -0.15 -6.20
CA ARG A 134 13.47 -0.94 -7.14
C ARG A 134 12.67 -1.26 -8.38
N TYR A 135 13.34 -1.36 -9.53
CA TYR A 135 12.71 -1.82 -10.76
C TYR A 135 13.57 -2.85 -11.48
N VAL A 136 12.92 -3.69 -12.28
CA VAL A 136 13.54 -4.63 -13.20
C VAL A 136 12.82 -4.53 -14.54
N ILE A 137 13.59 -4.57 -15.63
CA ILE A 137 13.07 -4.52 -16.98
C ILE A 137 13.40 -5.85 -17.65
N GLU A 138 12.39 -6.46 -18.27
CA GLU A 138 12.57 -7.63 -19.11
C GLU A 138 12.11 -7.38 -20.54
N ARG A 139 12.87 -7.92 -21.50
CA ARG A 139 12.44 -8.01 -22.89
C ARG A 139 11.68 -9.33 -23.08
N LEU A 140 10.40 -9.23 -23.39
CA LEU A 140 9.54 -10.39 -23.62
C LEU A 140 9.84 -11.02 -24.98
N SER A 141 10.00 -12.33 -24.99
CA SER A 141 10.11 -13.10 -26.24
C SER A 141 8.73 -13.59 -26.65
N VAL A 142 8.13 -12.97 -27.65
CA VAL A 142 6.85 -13.40 -28.20
C VAL A 142 7.13 -14.21 -29.47
N PRO A 143 6.68 -15.48 -29.59
CA PRO A 143 6.96 -16.27 -30.77
C PRO A 143 6.30 -15.66 -32.01
N ALA A 144 7.05 -15.58 -33.12
CA ALA A 144 6.66 -14.98 -34.39
C ALA A 144 5.43 -15.62 -35.08
N SER A 145 4.87 -16.69 -34.50
CA SER A 145 3.61 -17.34 -34.94
C SER A 145 2.36 -16.75 -34.29
N SER A 146 2.50 -15.89 -33.27
CA SER A 146 1.37 -15.26 -32.56
C SER A 146 0.89 -13.96 -33.20
N PHE A 147 1.51 -13.52 -34.29
CA PHE A 147 1.17 -12.28 -35.00
C PHE A 147 0.34 -12.57 -36.25
N ASN A 148 -0.97 -12.71 -36.06
CA ASN A 148 -1.99 -12.43 -37.08
C ASN A 148 -2.55 -11.02 -36.86
N GLN A 149 -1.69 -10.01 -36.69
CA GLN A 149 -2.10 -8.62 -36.48
C GLN A 149 -2.42 -7.88 -37.79
N GLY A 150 -2.78 -8.60 -38.86
CA GLY A 150 -3.17 -8.01 -40.15
C GLY A 150 -2.09 -7.16 -40.83
N SER A 151 -0.85 -7.17 -40.36
CA SER A 151 0.25 -6.33 -40.86
C SER A 151 0.80 -6.81 -42.21
N CYS A 152 0.57 -8.07 -42.58
CA CYS A 152 1.01 -8.67 -43.82
C CYS A 152 0.17 -9.90 -44.20
N ILE A 153 -0.04 -10.16 -45.50
CA ILE A 153 -0.85 -11.27 -46.02
C ILE A 153 -0.03 -12.37 -46.71
N ASP A 154 1.27 -12.14 -46.94
CA ASP A 154 2.18 -13.03 -47.65
C ASP A 154 3.56 -13.11 -46.97
N PHE A 155 4.33 -14.15 -47.33
CA PHE A 155 5.63 -14.45 -46.70
C PHE A 155 6.69 -13.37 -46.97
N GLU A 156 6.65 -12.70 -48.12
CA GLU A 156 7.62 -11.65 -48.46
C GLU A 156 7.39 -10.38 -47.64
N CYS A 157 6.13 -9.99 -47.41
CA CYS A 157 5.80 -8.88 -46.52
C CYS A 157 6.12 -9.21 -45.06
N LYS A 158 5.90 -10.45 -44.61
CA LYS A 158 6.29 -10.89 -43.25
C LYS A 158 7.80 -10.74 -43.02
N ALA A 159 8.63 -10.98 -44.04
CA ALA A 159 10.08 -10.78 -43.93
C ALA A 159 10.50 -9.29 -43.85
N LYS A 160 9.62 -8.36 -44.23
CA LYS A 160 9.86 -6.90 -44.24
C LYS A 160 9.26 -6.19 -43.03
N VAL A 161 8.34 -6.81 -42.29
CA VAL A 161 7.79 -6.27 -41.04
C VAL A 161 8.62 -6.79 -39.87
N PRO A 162 9.37 -5.94 -39.14
CA PRO A 162 10.11 -6.39 -37.96
C PRO A 162 9.12 -6.84 -36.88
N ASP A 163 9.45 -7.92 -36.17
CA ASP A 163 8.65 -8.38 -35.04
C ASP A 163 8.61 -7.28 -33.96
N PRO A 164 7.43 -6.93 -33.42
CA PRO A 164 7.32 -5.92 -32.37
C PRO A 164 7.98 -6.44 -31.10
N ILE A 165 8.88 -5.63 -30.54
CA ILE A 165 9.56 -5.96 -29.28
C ILE A 165 8.73 -5.40 -28.13
N TYR A 166 8.41 -6.26 -27.17
CA TYR A 166 7.72 -5.87 -25.95
C TYR A 166 8.66 -5.91 -24.77
N TYR A 167 8.56 -4.90 -23.92
CA TYR A 167 9.25 -4.82 -22.65
C TYR A 167 8.23 -4.85 -21.53
N ARG A 168 8.54 -5.54 -20.43
CA ARG A 168 7.79 -5.46 -19.19
C ARG A 168 8.68 -4.86 -18.13
N ILE A 169 8.19 -3.83 -17.47
CA ILE A 169 8.85 -3.24 -16.31
C ILE A 169 8.07 -3.73 -15.09
N THR A 170 8.78 -4.31 -14.14
CA THR A 170 8.23 -4.66 -12.82
C THR A 170 8.92 -3.79 -11.80
N SER A 171 8.14 -3.07 -10.99
CA SER A 171 8.63 -2.19 -9.95
C SER A 171 8.11 -2.62 -8.59
N ARG A 172 8.92 -2.41 -7.56
CA ARG A 172 8.63 -2.67 -6.16
C ARG A 172 8.87 -1.40 -5.35
N GLY A 173 7.84 -0.96 -4.65
CA GLY A 173 7.91 0.08 -3.64
C GLY A 173 7.66 -0.49 -2.25
N ILE A 174 8.33 0.09 -1.26
CA ILE A 174 8.15 -0.20 0.16
C ILE A 174 7.62 1.06 0.82
N GLY A 175 6.76 0.93 1.83
CA GLY A 175 6.25 2.05 2.61
C GLY A 175 7.29 2.63 3.58
N GLY A 176 6.81 3.44 4.50
CA GLY A 176 7.57 3.85 5.69
C GLY A 176 7.88 2.67 6.62
N THR A 177 7.10 1.59 6.54
CA THR A 177 7.45 0.29 7.14
C THR A 177 7.85 -0.73 6.08
N THR A 178 8.66 -1.73 6.45
CA THR A 178 9.09 -2.81 5.54
C THR A 178 7.98 -3.82 5.24
N ASP A 179 6.88 -3.78 5.98
CA ASP A 179 5.77 -4.72 5.85
C ASP A 179 4.76 -4.26 4.79
N SER A 180 4.74 -2.97 4.47
CA SER A 180 3.95 -2.44 3.36
C SER A 180 4.78 -2.49 2.08
N GLU A 181 4.46 -3.45 1.23
CA GLU A 181 5.09 -3.62 -0.07
C GLU A 181 4.04 -3.59 -1.18
N VAL A 182 4.35 -2.87 -2.25
CA VAL A 182 3.51 -2.78 -3.44
C VAL A 182 4.36 -3.08 -4.67
N MET A 183 3.86 -3.95 -5.53
CA MET A 183 4.45 -4.24 -6.84
C MET A 183 3.53 -3.76 -7.94
N VAL A 184 4.09 -3.06 -8.93
CA VAL A 184 3.37 -2.58 -10.11
C VAL A 184 4.09 -3.03 -11.37
N GLN A 185 3.33 -3.25 -12.44
CA GLN A 185 3.85 -3.69 -13.72
C GLN A 185 3.32 -2.81 -14.86
N SER A 186 4.19 -2.48 -15.79
CA SER A 186 3.86 -1.80 -17.04
C SER A 186 4.41 -2.61 -18.20
N THR A 187 3.67 -2.66 -19.31
CA THR A 187 4.14 -3.29 -20.55
C THR A 187 4.26 -2.20 -21.61
N PHE A 188 5.44 -2.12 -22.21
CA PHE A 188 5.79 -1.15 -23.24
C PHE A 188 6.01 -1.89 -24.56
N ALA A 189 5.45 -1.38 -25.64
CA ALA A 189 5.73 -1.86 -26.98
C ALA A 189 6.67 -0.86 -27.66
N ASP A 190 7.77 -1.35 -28.23
CA ASP A 190 8.66 -0.50 -29.00
C ASP A 190 7.93 0.04 -30.24
N LYS A 191 8.04 1.35 -30.47
CA LYS A 191 7.49 2.00 -31.66
C LYS A 191 8.62 2.06 -32.68
N ASN A 192 8.76 0.98 -33.46
CA ASN A 192 9.58 0.98 -34.67
C ASN A 192 9.26 2.17 -35.58
#